data_AF-A0A174E8Q9-F1
#
_entry.id   AF-A0A174E8Q9-F1
#
_cell.length_a   1.000
_cell.length_b   1.000
_cell.length_c   1.000
_cell.angle_alpha   90.00
_cell.angle_beta   90.00
_cell.angle_gamma   90.00
#
_symmetry.space_group_name_H-M   'P 1'
#
loop_
_entity.id
_entity.type
_entity.pdbx_description
1 polymer ?
#
loop_
_entity_poly.entity_id
_entity_poly.type
_entity_poly.pdbx_seq_one_letter_code
_entity_poly.pdbx_strand_id
1 'polypeptide(L)'
;MNAVLANVRQLVDVELAAANERFPQFHSQHEGWAVLKEEAEEAEEEVSKMKLLLECAWGNITSDLPANEDIRCLKQNAINAACEAIQAAAMCQKFLDMEGSIHDGEGGQ
;
A
#
# COMPACT_ATOMS: atom_id res chain seq x y z
N MET A 1 18.65 2.83 7.92
CA MET A 1 18.69 2.26 6.55
C MET A 1 17.40 1.48 6.36
N ASN A 2 16.53 1.92 5.45
CA ASN A 2 15.40 1.10 5.03
C ASN A 2 15.90 0.25 3.85
N ALA A 3 16.17 -1.03 4.12
CA ALA A 3 16.81 -1.94 3.18
C ALA A 3 16.03 -2.09 1.86
N VAL A 4 14.72 -1.81 1.88
CA VAL A 4 13.83 -2.00 0.73
C VAL A 4 13.38 -0.70 0.07
N LEU A 5 13.76 0.48 0.59
CA LEU A 5 13.22 1.76 0.09
C LEU A 5 13.44 1.96 -1.42
N ALA A 6 14.62 1.61 -1.93
CA ALA A 6 14.91 1.70 -3.35
C ALA A 6 14.00 0.79 -4.19
N ASN A 7 13.73 -0.43 -3.70
CA ASN A 7 12.81 -1.35 -4.36
C ASN A 7 11.36 -0.87 -4.27
N VAL A 8 10.95 -0.29 -3.14
CA VAL A 8 9.61 0.28 -2.98
C VAL A 8 9.38 1.41 -3.99
N ARG A 9 10.34 2.34 -4.16
CA ARG A 9 10.24 3.38 -5.19
C ARG A 9 10.08 2.80 -6.60
N GLN A 10 10.85 1.76 -6.94
CA GLN A 10 10.70 1.07 -8.23
C GLN A 10 9.34 0.39 -8.38
N LEU A 11 8.79 -0.19 -7.31
CA LEU A 11 7.47 -0.83 -7.34
C LEU A 11 6.35 0.19 -7.51
N VAL A 12 6.50 1.42 -7.00
CA VAL A 12 5.56 2.53 -7.27
C VAL A 12 5.52 2.85 -8.76
N ASP A 13 6.68 2.91 -9.43
CA ASP A 13 6.74 3.14 -10.89
C ASP A 13 6.07 2.00 -11.68
N VAL A 14 6.25 0.75 -11.22
CA VAL A 14 5.60 -0.43 -11.82
C VAL A 14 4.08 -0.35 -11.69
N GLU A 15 3.58 -0.02 -10.49
CA GLU A 15 2.15 0.08 -10.22
C GLU A 15 1.51 1.24 -11.00
N LEU A 16 2.17 2.39 -11.05
CA LEU A 16 1.74 3.54 -11.86
C LEU A 16 1.64 3.17 -13.35
N ALA A 17 2.64 2.47 -13.88
CA ALA A 17 2.62 2.02 -15.27
C ALA A 17 1.47 1.04 -15.53
N ALA A 18 1.25 0.06 -14.64
CA ALA A 18 0.15 -0.90 -14.75
C ALA A 18 -1.23 -0.23 -14.69
N ALA A 19 -1.41 0.74 -13.79
CA ALA A 19 -2.65 1.51 -13.67
C ALA A 19 -2.92 2.37 -14.91
N ASN A 20 -1.88 2.98 -15.50
CA ASN A 20 -1.98 3.76 -16.74
C ASN A 20 -2.21 2.90 -17.99
N GLU A 21 -1.73 1.65 -18.02
CA GLU A 21 -2.03 0.69 -19.08
C GLU A 21 -3.49 0.23 -19.03
N ARG A 22 -3.99 -0.03 -17.82
CA ARG A 22 -5.34 -0.56 -17.61
C ARG A 22 -6.44 0.50 -17.65
N PHE A 23 -6.14 1.72 -17.18
CA PHE A 23 -7.11 2.80 -17.05
C PHE A 23 -6.54 4.11 -17.61
N PRO A 24 -7.36 4.92 -18.32
CA PRO A 24 -6.97 6.25 -18.75
C PRO A 24 -6.48 7.14 -17.61
N GLN A 25 -5.87 8.27 -17.95
CA GLN A 25 -5.56 9.30 -16.96
C GLN A 25 -6.87 9.81 -16.31
N PHE A 26 -6.81 10.23 -15.05
CA PHE A 26 -7.98 10.81 -14.36
C PHE A 26 -8.52 12.02 -15.12
N HIS A 27 -9.84 12.19 -15.12
CA HIS A 27 -10.52 13.30 -15.79
C HIS A 27 -10.81 14.48 -14.85
N SER A 28 -10.69 14.28 -13.54
CA SER A 28 -10.95 15.30 -12.53
C SER A 28 -10.28 15.00 -11.20
N GLN A 29 -10.13 16.03 -10.36
CA GLN A 29 -9.68 15.88 -8.97
C GLN A 29 -10.60 14.97 -8.15
N HIS A 30 -11.92 14.99 -8.40
CA HIS A 30 -12.85 14.12 -7.67
C HIS A 30 -12.63 12.64 -8.00
N GLU A 31 -12.39 12.31 -9.26
CA GLU A 31 -12.07 10.95 -9.70
C GLU A 31 -10.74 10.49 -9.09
N GLY A 32 -9.68 11.30 -9.23
CA GLY A 32 -8.37 10.96 -8.68
C GLY A 32 -8.39 10.83 -7.15
N TRP A 33 -9.12 11.70 -6.45
CA TRP A 33 -9.28 11.60 -4.99
C TRP A 33 -10.03 10.34 -4.58
N ALA A 34 -11.09 9.96 -5.30
CA ALA A 34 -11.85 8.76 -4.98
C ALA A 34 -10.98 7.49 -5.06
N VAL A 35 -10.21 7.35 -6.14
CA VAL A 35 -9.32 6.20 -6.33
C VAL A 35 -8.17 6.20 -5.32
N LEU A 36 -7.50 7.34 -5.11
CA LEU A 36 -6.46 7.45 -4.09
C LEU A 36 -6.98 7.07 -2.69
N LYS A 37 -8.16 7.57 -2.34
CA LYS A 37 -8.81 7.28 -1.05
C LYS A 37 -9.12 5.79 -0.91
N GLU A 38 -9.58 5.14 -1.97
CA GLU A 38 -9.84 3.69 -1.99
C GLU A 38 -8.58 2.90 -1.64
N GLU A 39 -7.46 3.11 -2.34
CA GLU A 39 -6.19 2.42 -2.05
C GLU A 39 -5.69 2.68 -0.61
N ALA A 40 -5.88 3.90 -0.11
CA ALA A 40 -5.51 4.26 1.25
C ALA A 40 -6.38 3.55 2.31
N GLU A 41 -7.69 3.41 2.04
CA GLU A 41 -8.62 2.69 2.91
C GLU A 41 -8.37 1.17 2.87
N GLU A 42 -8.00 0.62 1.72
CA GLU A 42 -7.60 -0.79 1.59
C GLU A 42 -6.31 -1.08 2.39
N ALA A 43 -5.32 -0.17 2.33
CA ALA A 43 -4.12 -0.28 3.17
C ALA A 43 -4.46 -0.22 4.67
N GLU A 44 -5.37 0.67 5.08
CA GLU A 44 -5.85 0.76 6.46
C GLU A 44 -6.60 -0.51 6.90
N GLU A 45 -7.40 -1.11 6.02
CA GLU A 45 -8.12 -2.35 6.29
C GLU A 45 -7.15 -3.50 6.58
N GLU A 46 -6.10 -3.65 5.76
CA GLU A 46 -5.07 -4.67 5.96
C GLU A 46 -4.30 -4.46 7.26
N VAL A 47 -3.95 -3.21 7.59
CA VAL A 47 -3.34 -2.87 8.89
C VAL A 47 -4.28 -3.17 10.07
N SER A 48 -5.59 -2.95 9.90
CA SER A 48 -6.59 -3.26 10.92
C SER A 48 -6.73 -4.77 11.14
N LYS A 49 -6.70 -5.57 10.06
CA LYS A 49 -6.63 -7.04 10.14
C LYS A 49 -5.36 -7.50 10.87
N MET A 50 -4.22 -6.87 10.61
CA MET A 50 -2.97 -7.17 11.33
C MET A 50 -3.10 -6.94 12.84
N LYS A 51 -3.73 -5.84 13.27
CA LYS A 51 -3.94 -5.55 14.70
C LYS A 51 -4.78 -6.64 15.37
N LEU A 52 -5.87 -7.05 14.73
CA LEU A 52 -6.71 -8.15 15.22
C LEU A 52 -5.93 -9.47 15.34
N LEU A 53 -5.14 -9.81 14.32
CA LEU A 53 -4.35 -11.04 14.31
C LEU A 53 -3.23 -11.03 15.38
N LEU A 54 -2.65 -9.87 15.67
CA LEU A 54 -1.70 -9.72 16.78
C LEU A 54 -2.36 -10.02 18.13
N GLU A 55 -3.58 -9.52 18.36
CA GLU A 55 -4.34 -9.78 19.57
C GLU A 55 -4.73 -11.27 19.68
N CYS A 56 -5.21 -11.88 18.59
CA CYS A 56 -5.53 -13.31 18.54
C CYS A 56 -4.30 -14.18 18.80
N ALA A 57 -3.18 -13.91 18.10
CA ALA A 57 -1.94 -14.64 18.29
C ALA A 57 -1.45 -14.54 19.75
N TRP A 58 -1.53 -13.35 20.35
CA TRP A 58 -1.15 -13.14 21.75
C TRP A 58 -2.06 -13.92 22.72
N GLY A 59 -3.38 -13.92 22.49
CA GLY A 59 -4.32 -14.72 23.27
C GLY A 59 -4.01 -16.22 23.20
N ASN A 60 -3.68 -16.72 22.01
CA ASN A 60 -3.28 -18.12 21.82
C ASN A 60 -1.97 -18.45 22.53
N ILE A 61 -0.93 -17.62 22.34
CA ILE A 61 0.39 -17.80 22.98
C ILE A 61 0.28 -17.82 24.51
N THR A 62 -0.47 -16.88 25.07
CA THR A 62 -0.65 -16.78 26.54
C THR A 62 -1.51 -17.89 27.13
N SER A 63 -2.24 -18.63 26.29
CA SER A 63 -3.02 -19.80 26.67
C SER A 63 -2.33 -21.14 26.36
N ASP A 64 -1.03 -21.12 26.01
CA ASP A 64 -0.27 -22.29 25.55
C ASP A 64 -0.90 -23.00 24.33
N LEU A 65 -1.61 -22.26 23.48
CA LEU A 65 -2.23 -22.74 22.24
C LEU A 65 -1.39 -22.37 21.00
N PRO A 66 -1.51 -23.14 19.88
CA PRO A 66 -0.84 -22.79 18.64
C PRO A 66 -1.32 -21.46 18.05
N ALA A 67 -0.39 -20.58 17.67
CA ALA A 67 -0.65 -19.29 17.00
C ALA A 67 -0.10 -19.22 15.56
N ASN A 68 0.32 -20.36 15.00
CA ASN A 68 1.01 -20.41 13.70
C ASN A 68 0.14 -19.91 12.53
N GLU A 69 -1.18 -20.10 12.61
CA GLU A 69 -2.09 -19.62 11.57
C GLU A 69 -2.30 -18.10 11.67
N ASP A 70 -2.46 -17.55 12.88
CA ASP A 70 -2.55 -16.11 13.08
C ASP A 70 -1.30 -15.39 12.56
N ILE A 71 -0.11 -15.94 12.84
CA ILE A 71 1.16 -15.40 12.35
C ILE A 71 1.30 -15.51 10.83
N ARG A 72 0.77 -16.57 10.21
CA ARG A 72 0.76 -16.72 8.75
C ARG A 72 -0.12 -15.65 8.10
N CYS A 73 -1.34 -15.48 8.61
CA CYS A 73 -2.26 -14.45 8.14
C CYS A 73 -1.67 -13.06 8.35
N LEU A 74 -1.08 -12.81 9.53
CA LEU A 74 -0.44 -11.53 9.85
C LEU A 74 0.64 -11.16 8.82
N LYS A 75 1.47 -12.13 8.43
CA LYS A 75 2.48 -11.94 7.37
C LYS A 75 1.81 -11.59 6.03
N GLN A 76 0.74 -12.28 5.66
CA GLN A 76 0.04 -12.01 4.41
C GLN A 76 -0.59 -10.61 4.39
N ASN A 77 -1.30 -10.23 5.45
CA ASN A 77 -1.88 -8.89 5.57
C ASN A 77 -0.80 -7.79 5.58
N ALA A 78 0.38 -8.05 6.18
CA ALA A 78 1.49 -7.10 6.12
C ALA A 78 2.04 -6.91 4.69
N ILE A 79 2.08 -7.98 3.89
CA ILE A 79 2.46 -7.89 2.47
C ILE A 79 1.39 -7.12 1.69
N ASN A 80 0.11 -7.45 1.89
CA ASN A 80 -0.99 -6.76 1.24
C ASN A 80 -0.99 -5.27 1.57
N ALA A 81 -0.90 -4.90 2.86
CA ALA A 81 -0.81 -3.51 3.30
C ALA A 81 0.35 -2.75 2.62
N ALA A 82 1.48 -3.42 2.39
CA ALA A 82 2.60 -2.82 1.67
C ALA A 82 2.29 -2.62 0.18
N CYS A 83 1.58 -3.56 -0.46
CA CYS A 83 1.09 -3.41 -1.83
C CYS A 83 0.09 -2.26 -1.94
N GLU A 84 -0.94 -2.21 -1.10
CA GLU A 84 -1.95 -1.15 -1.14
C GLU A 84 -1.33 0.24 -0.87
N ALA A 85 -0.33 0.32 0.04
CA ALA A 85 0.41 1.56 0.25
C ALA A 85 1.25 1.99 -0.98
N ILE A 86 1.79 1.03 -1.74
CA ILE A 86 2.48 1.29 -3.01
C ILE A 86 1.47 1.76 -4.07
N GLN A 87 0.29 1.13 -4.15
CA GLN A 87 -0.79 1.57 -5.03
C GLN A 87 -1.26 2.99 -4.68
N ALA A 88 -1.46 3.30 -3.40
CA ALA A 88 -1.78 4.65 -2.95
C ALA A 88 -0.70 5.67 -3.37
N ALA A 89 0.58 5.32 -3.24
CA ALA A 89 1.68 6.16 -3.71
C ALA A 89 1.68 6.35 -5.25
N ALA A 90 1.34 5.30 -6.00
CA ALA A 90 1.18 5.38 -7.45
C ALA A 90 -0.02 6.26 -7.84
N MET A 91 -1.15 6.15 -7.13
CA MET A 91 -2.33 6.97 -7.38
C MET A 91 -2.10 8.44 -7.03
N CYS A 92 -1.31 8.73 -5.99
CA CYS A 92 -0.80 10.09 -5.74
C CYS A 92 -0.03 10.63 -6.96
N GLN A 93 0.91 9.86 -7.51
CA GLN A 93 1.68 10.31 -8.66
C GLN A 93 0.79 10.49 -9.90
N LYS A 94 -0.12 9.54 -10.17
CA LYS A 94 -1.10 9.63 -11.25
C LYS A 94 -1.97 10.89 -11.14
N PHE A 95 -2.38 11.26 -9.93
CA PHE A 95 -3.10 12.50 -9.65
C PHE A 95 -2.25 13.74 -9.99
N LEU A 96 -0.99 13.77 -9.55
CA LEU A 96 -0.08 14.90 -9.81
C LEU A 96 0.19 15.07 -11.31
N ASP A 97 0.34 13.95 -12.04
CA ASP A 97 0.51 13.94 -13.49
C ASP A 97 -0.71 14.55 -14.20
N MET A 98 -1.92 14.28 -13.71
CA MET A 98 -3.17 14.87 -14.21
C MET A 98 -3.23 16.39 -13.99
N GLU A 99 -2.78 16.88 -12.84
CA GLU A 99 -2.70 18.32 -12.53
C GLU A 99 -1.57 19.04 -13.30
N GLY A 100 -0.73 18.30 -14.04
CA GLY A 100 0.44 18.86 -14.74
C GLY A 100 1.56 19.33 -13.79
N SER A 101 1.55 18.86 -12.54
CA SER A 101 2.58 19.16 -11.55
C SER A 101 3.73 18.16 -11.71
N ILE A 102 4.84 18.59 -12.31
CA ILE A 102 6.02 17.74 -12.54
C ILE A 102 6.67 17.31 -11.21
N HIS A 103 7.00 16.01 -11.15
CA HIS A 103 7.71 15.26 -10.11
C HIS A 103 8.69 16.05 -9.22
N ASP A 104 8.51 15.93 -7.89
CA ASP A 104 9.60 16.07 -6.93
C ASP A 104 10.57 14.88 -7.10
N GLY A 105 11.43 14.99 -8.11
CA GLY A 105 12.66 14.22 -8.19
C GLY A 105 13.60 14.63 -7.06
N GLU A 106 13.44 14.05 -5.87
CA GLU A 106 14.52 14.02 -4.90
C GLU A 106 15.60 13.05 -5.40
N GLY A 107 16.56 13.66 -6.09
CA GLY A 107 17.76 13.04 -6.60
C GLY A 107 18.51 12.22 -5.56
N GLY A 108 19.14 11.16 -6.03
CA GLY A 108 20.13 10.44 -5.24
C GLY A 108 21.27 11.37 -4.83
N GLN A 109 21.57 11.35 -3.52
CA GLN A 109 22.90 11.28 -2.94
C GLN A 109 22.82 10.38 -1.71
#